data_AF-A0A109K4L4-F1
#
_entry.id   AF-A0A109K4L4-F1
#
_cell.length_a   1.000
_cell.length_b   1.000
_cell.length_c   1.000
_cell.angle_alpha   90.00
_cell.angle_beta   90.00
_cell.angle_gamma   90.00
#
_symmetry.space_group_name_H-M   'P 1'
#
loop_
_entity.id
_entity.type
_entity.pdbx_description
1 polymer ?
#
loop_
_entity_poly.entity_id
_entity_poly.type
_entity_poly.pdbx_seq_one_letter_code
_entity_poly.pdbx_strand_id
1 'polypeptide(L)'
;MVAASSAYPAFFPPLSLDHTDVGAPEGSFQQGNYFTDAGIFDNLGLYGLKEGASGQLSNIYVSDAGRSFVPQQVAEFGILRTALRAVDIFMFRIRLFDLAASAATPSTKVISISDQTNVSGASPIAIQAQLQNVRTDLDKFSELEIRELIRHGYYLTAKVLASEKGLPAPPLIPGWDIPADAPIAAQREFARKLQRSSVRKWRLFSVRDWVSGMQLLVLAALLGAALALSGPIAAQLDRIRGGLQAASLRDKPPEWTEPPHISVEVVDKLTQPTNEGFDITSDSRVWDLRQLKRSGNSPNIVGPLLLTRLSTLARRDASATQYKYLYRTAASQFVAWSPGQVDGVRLLRSTPPADGGLNVLTSYELQLDVTQHPLNEKFVLKAQARTVDAPWDRNNTWLGMRITDDTASASMRIIFPKDLPYKRPVFLSYPNDSALPAPSTDGIVLNQTAEKELIWRVEHPKRNWTYRIQWDWE
;
A
#
# COMPACT_ATOMS: atom_id res chain seq x y z
N MET A 1 43.25 -4.33 14.71
CA MET A 1 43.20 -5.82 14.73
C MET A 1 41.97 -6.39 15.45
N VAL A 2 41.78 -6.18 16.76
CA VAL A 2 40.62 -6.76 17.51
C VAL A 2 39.26 -6.38 16.91
N ALA A 3 39.09 -5.11 16.52
CA ALA A 3 37.88 -4.63 15.86
C ALA A 3 37.60 -5.35 14.53
N ALA A 4 38.64 -5.60 13.73
CA ALA A 4 38.53 -6.34 12.47
C ALA A 4 38.15 -7.82 12.70
N SER A 5 38.76 -8.46 13.70
CA SER A 5 38.43 -9.84 14.10
C SER A 5 37.03 -10.00 14.68
N SER A 6 36.37 -8.91 15.09
CA SER A 6 35.03 -8.91 15.67
C SER A 6 33.96 -8.35 14.71
N ALA A 7 34.32 -8.11 13.45
CA ALA A 7 33.45 -7.51 12.45
C ALA A 7 32.48 -8.56 11.86
N TYR A 8 31.53 -8.99 12.70
CA TYR A 8 30.58 -10.04 12.39
C TYR A 8 29.77 -9.71 11.12
N PRO A 9 29.76 -10.61 10.11
CA PRO A 9 29.04 -10.40 8.87
C PRO A 9 27.55 -10.08 9.10
N ALA A 10 27.03 -9.13 8.32
CA ALA A 10 25.67 -8.57 8.39
C ALA A 10 25.40 -7.51 9.48
N PHE A 11 26.31 -7.28 10.43
CA PHE A 11 26.14 -6.22 11.42
C PHE A 11 27.24 -5.16 11.39
N PHE A 12 28.47 -5.56 11.06
CA PHE A 12 29.58 -4.62 10.91
C PHE A 12 30.14 -4.71 9.48
N PRO A 13 30.42 -3.58 8.83
CA PRO A 13 31.08 -3.59 7.54
C PRO A 13 32.51 -4.14 7.69
N PRO A 14 33.08 -4.77 6.66
CA PRO A 14 34.49 -5.14 6.65
C PRO A 14 35.38 -3.93 6.93
N LEU A 15 36.41 -4.11 7.75
CA LEU A 15 37.38 -3.06 8.05
C LEU A 15 38.51 -3.13 7.03
N SER A 16 38.80 -2.00 6.37
CA SER A 16 40.05 -1.84 5.65
C SER A 16 41.16 -1.62 6.67
N LEU A 17 42.23 -2.40 6.58
CA LEU A 17 43.47 -2.14 7.30
C LEU A 17 44.56 -1.79 6.29
N ASP A 18 45.49 -0.93 6.67
CA ASP A 18 46.68 -0.65 5.89
C ASP A 18 47.96 -0.97 6.67
N HIS A 19 49.12 -0.72 6.04
CA HIS A 19 50.44 -0.97 6.63
C HIS A 19 50.66 -0.19 7.94
N THR A 20 50.05 0.98 8.12
CA THR A 20 50.14 1.78 9.34
C THR A 20 49.32 1.17 10.47
N ASP A 21 48.14 0.60 10.17
CA ASP A 21 47.26 -0.04 11.14
C ASP A 21 47.85 -1.32 11.75
N VAL A 22 48.74 -2.00 11.01
CA VAL A 22 49.36 -3.27 11.41
C VAL A 22 50.84 -3.15 11.78
N GLY A 23 51.41 -1.93 11.71
CA GLY A 23 52.81 -1.67 12.00
C GLY A 23 53.79 -2.34 11.02
N ALA A 24 53.38 -2.56 9.78
CA ALA A 24 54.20 -3.18 8.74
C ALA A 24 54.94 -2.12 7.90
N PRO A 25 56.14 -2.43 7.36
CA PRO A 25 56.84 -1.54 6.44
C PRO A 25 56.00 -1.16 5.22
N GLU A 26 56.16 0.06 4.72
CA GLU A 26 55.47 0.53 3.52
C GLU A 26 55.73 -0.41 2.32
N GLY A 27 54.66 -0.82 1.63
CA GLY A 27 54.72 -1.78 0.51
C GLY A 27 54.73 -3.26 0.89
N SER A 28 54.91 -3.61 2.17
CA SER A 28 54.83 -5.01 2.64
C SER A 28 53.40 -5.50 2.90
N PHE A 29 52.47 -4.56 3.06
CA PHE A 29 51.04 -4.82 3.24
C PHE A 29 50.26 -4.09 2.14
N GLN A 30 49.65 -4.87 1.23
CA GLN A 30 48.94 -4.30 0.08
C GLN A 30 47.75 -3.45 0.55
N GLN A 31 47.54 -2.30 -0.09
CA GLN A 31 46.37 -1.46 0.15
C GLN A 31 45.11 -2.14 -0.39
N GLY A 32 43.97 -1.90 0.27
CA GLY A 32 42.67 -2.42 -0.16
C GLY A 32 42.32 -3.82 0.37
N ASN A 33 43.02 -4.30 1.41
CA ASN A 33 42.64 -5.53 2.10
C ASN A 33 41.50 -5.27 3.10
N TYR A 34 40.38 -5.96 2.90
CA TYR A 34 39.20 -5.87 3.77
C TYR A 34 39.12 -7.10 4.67
N PHE A 35 38.95 -6.84 5.96
CA PHE A 35 38.93 -7.86 7.00
C PHE A 35 37.55 -7.95 7.64
N THR A 36 37.14 -9.18 7.94
CA THR A 36 35.89 -9.49 8.64
C THR A 36 36.18 -10.50 9.75
N ASP A 37 35.15 -10.87 10.50
CA ASP A 37 35.24 -11.78 11.65
C ASP A 37 35.96 -13.08 11.30
N ALA A 38 36.92 -13.47 12.13
CA ALA A 38 37.72 -14.67 11.92
C ALA A 38 36.89 -15.97 11.97
N GLY A 39 35.69 -15.95 12.58
CA GLY A 39 34.84 -17.12 12.68
C GLY A 39 34.32 -17.66 11.34
N ILE A 40 34.46 -16.92 10.23
CA ILE A 40 34.21 -17.43 8.87
C ILE A 40 35.39 -18.20 8.27
N PHE A 41 36.53 -18.29 8.97
CA PHE A 41 37.74 -18.95 8.46
C PHE A 41 38.42 -19.82 9.52
N ASP A 42 38.68 -19.29 10.72
CA ASP A 42 39.36 -19.96 11.82
C ASP A 42 38.66 -19.61 13.15
N ASN A 43 37.53 -20.25 13.42
CA ASN A 43 36.65 -19.88 14.53
C ASN A 43 37.21 -20.23 15.91
N LEU A 44 38.15 -21.19 15.98
CA LEU A 44 38.85 -21.55 17.20
C LEU A 44 40.28 -20.99 17.26
N GLY A 45 40.74 -20.26 16.23
CA GLY A 45 42.09 -19.68 16.17
C GLY A 45 43.21 -20.72 16.06
N LEU A 46 42.89 -21.95 15.66
CA LEU A 46 43.80 -23.08 15.68
C LEU A 46 44.71 -23.11 14.46
N TYR A 47 44.19 -22.70 13.31
CA TYR A 47 44.99 -22.62 12.10
C TYR A 47 46.09 -21.57 12.25
N GLY A 48 45.73 -20.37 12.71
CA GLY A 48 46.69 -19.29 12.98
C GLY A 48 47.74 -19.68 14.02
N LEU A 49 47.34 -20.37 15.10
CA LEU A 49 48.26 -20.85 16.13
C LEU A 49 49.25 -21.90 15.59
N LYS A 50 48.77 -22.84 14.77
CA LYS A 50 49.61 -23.91 14.18
C LYS A 50 50.60 -23.34 13.17
N GLU A 51 50.18 -22.48 12.28
CA GLU A 51 51.06 -21.84 11.29
C GLU A 51 52.08 -20.91 11.98
N GLY A 52 51.63 -20.07 12.91
CA GLY A 52 52.49 -19.05 13.55
C GLY A 52 53.49 -19.60 14.58
N ALA A 53 53.23 -20.77 15.18
CA ALA A 53 54.07 -21.37 16.21
C ALA A 53 54.45 -22.84 15.90
N SER A 54 54.49 -23.18 14.61
CA SER A 54 54.84 -24.52 14.12
C SER A 54 56.10 -25.08 14.79
N GLY A 55 55.94 -26.17 15.55
CA GLY A 55 57.04 -26.92 16.17
C GLY A 55 57.45 -26.52 17.60
N GLN A 56 56.87 -25.47 18.18
CA GLN A 56 57.26 -24.97 19.53
C GLN A 56 56.25 -25.27 20.65
N LEU A 57 55.04 -25.73 20.32
CA LEU A 57 53.96 -25.91 21.30
C LEU A 57 53.81 -27.36 21.74
N SER A 58 54.09 -27.64 23.02
CA SER A 58 53.94 -28.97 23.60
C SER A 58 52.51 -29.29 24.05
N ASN A 59 51.75 -28.27 24.48
CA ASN A 59 50.38 -28.42 24.96
C ASN A 59 49.53 -27.25 24.43
N ILE A 60 48.35 -27.56 23.90
CA ILE A 60 47.41 -26.57 23.35
C ILE A 60 46.10 -26.70 24.12
N TYR A 61 45.65 -25.60 24.75
CA TYR A 61 44.33 -25.53 25.39
C TYR A 61 43.41 -24.64 24.54
N VAL A 62 42.24 -25.17 24.18
CA VAL A 62 41.28 -24.51 23.29
C VAL A 62 40.02 -24.22 24.08
N SER A 63 39.66 -22.94 24.20
CA SER A 63 38.40 -22.51 24.80
C SER A 63 37.32 -22.46 23.73
N ASP A 64 36.37 -23.40 23.77
CA ASP A 64 35.27 -23.48 22.82
C ASP A 64 33.97 -22.94 23.43
N ALA A 65 33.63 -21.70 23.09
CA ALA A 65 32.37 -21.06 23.48
C ALA A 65 31.19 -21.39 22.53
N GLY A 66 31.37 -22.32 21.59
CA GLY A 66 30.36 -22.65 20.60
C GLY A 66 29.20 -23.48 21.16
N ARG A 67 27.99 -23.11 20.78
CA ARG A 67 26.75 -23.82 21.15
C ARG A 67 26.65 -25.20 20.51
N SER A 68 26.01 -26.16 21.17
CA SER A 68 25.60 -27.42 20.54
C SER A 68 24.41 -27.21 19.58
N PHE A 69 24.47 -27.80 18.39
CA PHE A 69 23.42 -27.61 17.38
C PHE A 69 22.11 -28.26 17.83
N VAL A 70 21.09 -27.45 18.09
CA VAL A 70 19.72 -27.92 18.37
C VAL A 70 18.86 -27.64 17.14
N PRO A 71 18.27 -28.67 16.49
CA PRO A 71 17.33 -28.48 15.40
C PRO A 71 16.14 -27.65 15.87
N GLN A 72 15.87 -26.52 15.20
CA GLN A 72 14.75 -25.65 15.54
C GLN A 72 13.50 -26.16 14.80
N GLN A 73 12.45 -26.51 15.54
CA GLN A 73 11.25 -27.16 14.97
C GLN A 73 10.31 -26.21 14.21
N VAL A 74 10.48 -24.88 14.35
CA VAL A 74 9.69 -23.88 13.62
C VAL A 74 10.60 -22.70 13.27
N ALA A 75 10.77 -22.43 11.98
CA ALA A 75 11.47 -21.24 11.51
C ALA A 75 10.49 -20.39 10.69
N GLU A 76 10.25 -19.15 11.13
CA GLU A 76 9.64 -18.13 10.28
C GLU A 76 10.68 -17.68 9.25
N PHE A 77 10.36 -17.87 7.97
CA PHE A 77 11.27 -17.58 6.86
C PHE A 77 11.24 -16.09 6.49
N GLY A 78 12.42 -15.50 6.26
CA GLY A 78 12.60 -14.15 5.74
C GLY A 78 14.04 -13.93 5.27
N ILE A 79 14.26 -13.16 4.20
CA ILE A 79 15.55 -13.06 3.48
C ILE A 79 16.73 -12.76 4.43
N LEU A 80 16.60 -11.76 5.31
CA LEU A 80 17.64 -11.38 6.27
C LEU A 80 17.89 -12.47 7.32
N ARG A 81 16.83 -13.11 7.82
CA ARG A 81 16.93 -14.21 8.79
C ARG A 81 17.61 -15.43 8.16
N THR A 82 17.29 -15.73 6.91
CA THR A 82 17.90 -16.81 6.13
C THR A 82 19.38 -16.55 5.91
N ALA A 83 19.77 -15.31 5.54
CA ALA A 83 21.17 -14.94 5.35
C ALA A 83 21.98 -15.07 6.65
N LEU A 84 21.50 -14.50 7.75
CA LEU A 84 22.13 -14.64 9.07
C LEU A 84 22.24 -16.11 9.50
N ARG A 85 21.18 -16.91 9.25
CA ARG A 85 21.18 -18.33 9.58
C ARG A 85 22.19 -19.11 8.73
N ALA A 86 22.37 -18.75 7.46
CA ALA A 86 23.38 -19.37 6.61
C ALA A 86 24.79 -19.09 7.13
N VAL A 87 25.09 -17.85 7.56
CA VAL A 87 26.36 -17.48 8.20
C VAL A 87 26.58 -18.28 9.48
N ASP A 88 25.59 -18.35 10.38
CA ASP A 88 25.67 -19.15 11.61
C ASP A 88 25.96 -20.64 11.33
N ILE A 89 25.28 -21.22 10.34
CA ILE A 89 25.49 -22.62 9.93
C ILE A 89 26.91 -22.81 9.37
N PHE A 90 27.38 -21.86 8.57
CA PHE A 90 28.71 -21.90 7.99
C PHE A 90 29.81 -21.83 9.07
N MET A 91 29.74 -20.86 9.98
CA MET A 91 30.67 -20.74 11.12
C MET A 91 30.63 -21.99 12.01
N PHE A 92 29.44 -22.56 12.23
CA PHE A 92 29.31 -23.83 12.96
C PHE A 92 30.02 -24.99 12.25
N ARG A 93 29.94 -25.07 10.92
CA ARG A 93 30.65 -26.09 10.14
C ARG A 93 32.16 -25.93 10.25
N ILE A 94 32.68 -24.71 10.18
CA ILE A 94 34.11 -24.41 10.37
C ILE A 94 34.57 -24.87 11.74
N ARG A 95 33.84 -24.51 12.80
CA ARG A 95 34.12 -25.00 14.16
C ARG A 95 34.21 -26.52 14.23
N LEU A 96 33.28 -27.26 13.58
CA LEU A 96 33.34 -28.72 13.56
C LEU A 96 34.60 -29.25 12.87
N PHE A 97 35.03 -28.61 11.79
CA PHE A 97 36.30 -28.95 11.13
C PHE A 97 37.50 -28.68 12.05
N ASP A 98 37.54 -27.54 12.73
CA ASP A 98 38.60 -27.18 13.68
C ASP A 98 38.68 -28.18 14.84
N LEU A 99 37.53 -28.58 15.39
CA LEU A 99 37.46 -29.60 16.45
C LEU A 99 37.90 -30.98 15.96
N ALA A 100 37.50 -31.39 14.76
CA ALA A 100 37.95 -32.66 14.17
C ALA A 100 39.47 -32.67 13.94
N ALA A 101 40.03 -31.56 13.44
CA ALA A 101 41.48 -31.40 13.28
C ALA A 101 42.23 -31.38 14.62
N SER A 102 41.58 -30.89 15.69
CA SER A 102 42.11 -30.90 17.06
C SER A 102 42.14 -32.30 17.64
N ALA A 103 41.09 -33.09 17.44
CA ALA A 103 41.01 -34.47 17.92
C ALA A 103 42.11 -35.36 17.33
N ALA A 104 42.57 -35.06 16.11
CA ALA A 104 43.70 -35.73 15.47
C ALA A 104 45.07 -35.34 16.07
N THR A 105 45.14 -34.33 16.95
CA THR A 105 46.38 -33.82 17.57
C THR A 105 46.40 -34.16 19.08
N PRO A 106 47.18 -35.16 19.53
CA PRO A 106 47.12 -35.65 20.92
C PRO A 106 47.42 -34.61 22.02
N SER A 107 48.17 -33.56 21.68
CA SER A 107 48.55 -32.46 22.58
C SER A 107 47.49 -31.35 22.72
N THR A 108 46.35 -31.47 22.04
CA THR A 108 45.29 -30.46 22.08
C THR A 108 44.16 -30.87 23.04
N LYS A 109 43.81 -29.98 23.98
CA LYS A 109 42.71 -30.14 24.94
C LYS A 109 41.65 -29.09 24.70
N VAL A 110 40.44 -29.54 24.38
CA VAL A 110 39.29 -28.66 24.19
C VAL A 110 38.51 -28.54 25.49
N ILE A 111 38.22 -27.31 25.89
CA ILE A 111 37.37 -26.96 27.03
C ILE A 111 36.09 -26.36 26.45
N SER A 112 35.00 -27.12 26.44
CA SER A 112 33.75 -26.65 25.83
C SER A 112 32.83 -26.00 26.85
N ILE A 113 32.18 -24.90 26.47
CA ILE A 113 31.11 -24.28 27.26
C ILE A 113 29.94 -25.24 27.53
N SER A 114 29.79 -26.28 26.70
CA SER A 114 28.75 -27.31 26.85
C SER A 114 29.11 -28.36 27.90
N ASP A 115 30.38 -28.43 28.32
CA ASP A 115 30.83 -29.37 29.35
C ASP A 115 30.28 -29.01 30.72
N GLN A 116 30.22 -30.02 31.59
CA GLN A 116 29.72 -29.89 32.96
C GLN A 116 30.77 -30.30 33.99
N THR A 117 30.68 -29.69 35.16
CA THR A 117 31.61 -29.96 36.27
C THR A 117 30.90 -29.99 37.63
N ASN A 118 31.35 -30.88 38.49
CA ASN A 118 30.94 -30.98 39.89
C ASN A 118 32.04 -30.48 40.84
N VAL A 119 33.04 -29.76 40.32
CA VAL A 119 34.10 -29.17 41.15
C VAL A 119 33.46 -28.23 42.17
N SER A 120 33.91 -28.30 43.42
CA SER A 120 33.43 -27.44 44.51
C SER A 120 33.54 -25.96 44.11
N GLY A 121 32.45 -25.20 44.27
CA GLY A 121 32.34 -23.80 43.84
C GLY A 121 31.77 -23.59 42.44
N ALA A 122 31.64 -24.64 41.62
CA ALA A 122 30.92 -24.55 40.36
C ALA A 122 29.40 -24.39 40.58
N SER A 123 28.74 -23.70 39.65
CA SER A 123 27.29 -23.51 39.69
C SER A 123 26.55 -24.85 39.56
N PRO A 124 25.32 -24.99 40.08
CA PRO A 124 24.52 -26.19 39.83
C PRO A 124 24.40 -26.55 38.34
N ILE A 125 24.35 -27.84 38.02
CA ILE A 125 24.27 -28.36 36.64
C ILE A 125 23.13 -27.72 35.83
N ALA A 126 21.99 -27.44 36.47
CA ALA A 126 20.85 -26.79 35.82
C ALA A 126 21.17 -25.37 35.30
N ILE A 127 22.08 -24.65 35.97
CA ILE A 127 22.57 -23.33 35.57
C ILE A 127 23.62 -23.49 34.47
N GLN A 128 24.60 -24.40 34.65
CA GLN A 128 25.64 -24.68 33.65
C GLN A 128 25.04 -25.02 32.28
N ALA A 129 23.99 -25.85 32.26
CA ALA A 129 23.31 -26.25 31.03
C ALA A 129 22.69 -25.09 30.23
N GLN A 130 22.42 -23.94 30.87
CA GLN A 130 21.87 -22.76 30.19
C GLN A 130 22.95 -21.87 29.58
N LEU A 131 24.20 -21.95 30.03
CA LEU A 131 25.25 -21.00 29.63
C LEU A 131 25.60 -21.09 28.14
N GLN A 132 25.58 -22.29 27.55
CA GLN A 132 25.74 -22.48 26.11
C GLN A 132 24.63 -21.82 25.26
N ASN A 133 23.49 -21.47 25.87
CA ASN A 133 22.37 -20.82 25.19
C ASN A 133 22.38 -19.30 25.37
N VAL A 134 23.27 -18.75 26.20
CA VAL A 134 23.45 -17.31 26.33
C VAL A 134 23.97 -16.79 25.00
N ARG A 135 23.21 -15.91 24.36
CA ARG A 135 23.60 -15.37 23.06
C ARG A 135 24.54 -14.19 23.25
N THR A 136 25.55 -14.14 22.41
CA THR A 136 26.56 -13.07 22.38
C THR A 136 26.24 -12.01 21.31
N ASP A 137 25.08 -12.12 20.63
CA ASP A 137 24.73 -11.23 19.52
C ASP A 137 24.09 -9.91 19.99
N LEU A 138 24.88 -8.83 19.88
CA LEU A 138 24.46 -7.41 19.84
C LEU A 138 23.72 -6.83 21.06
N ASP A 139 23.73 -7.50 22.21
CA ASP A 139 23.23 -6.92 23.47
C ASP A 139 24.27 -7.03 24.58
N LYS A 140 24.18 -6.13 25.56
CA LYS A 140 25.07 -6.13 26.72
C LYS A 140 24.70 -7.30 27.63
N PHE A 141 25.70 -8.10 28.04
CA PHE A 141 25.50 -9.07 29.11
C PHE A 141 25.10 -8.38 30.43
N SER A 142 24.11 -8.94 31.09
CA SER A 142 23.78 -8.70 32.49
C SER A 142 24.92 -9.14 33.39
N GLU A 143 24.98 -8.57 34.60
CA GLU A 143 25.99 -8.97 35.59
C GLU A 143 25.91 -10.47 35.93
N LEU A 144 24.70 -11.05 35.92
CA LEU A 144 24.51 -12.48 36.16
C LEU A 144 25.17 -13.31 35.05
N GLU A 145 24.95 -12.98 33.78
CA GLU A 145 25.57 -13.70 32.65
C GLU A 145 27.08 -13.59 32.69
N ILE A 146 27.62 -12.39 32.94
CA ILE A 146 29.07 -12.17 33.05
C ILE A 146 29.67 -13.05 34.15
N ARG A 147 29.09 -13.01 35.36
CA ARG A 147 29.57 -13.77 36.51
C ARG A 147 29.54 -15.27 36.25
N GLU A 148 28.42 -15.79 35.71
CA GLU A 148 28.26 -17.23 35.48
C GLU A 148 29.12 -17.75 34.32
N LEU A 149 29.30 -16.98 33.24
CA LEU A 149 30.18 -17.35 32.13
C LEU A 149 31.64 -17.47 32.58
N ILE A 150 32.12 -16.48 33.34
CA ILE A 150 33.48 -16.49 33.87
C ILE A 150 33.64 -17.61 34.91
N ARG A 151 32.68 -17.79 35.82
CA ARG A 151 32.71 -18.86 36.81
C ARG A 151 32.79 -20.24 36.14
N HIS A 152 31.96 -20.49 35.14
CA HIS A 152 31.92 -21.75 34.42
C HIS A 152 33.23 -22.04 33.68
N GLY A 153 33.76 -21.06 32.94
CA GLY A 153 35.05 -21.21 32.26
C GLY A 153 36.20 -21.48 33.23
N TYR A 154 36.21 -20.83 34.38
CA TYR A 154 37.22 -21.02 35.42
C TYR A 154 37.23 -22.46 35.97
N TYR A 155 36.08 -22.97 36.43
CA TYR A 155 36.02 -24.31 37.03
C TYR A 155 36.12 -25.45 36.00
N LEU A 156 35.71 -25.24 34.74
CA LEU A 156 35.96 -26.19 33.66
C LEU A 156 37.45 -26.30 33.34
N THR A 157 38.15 -25.16 33.26
CA THR A 157 39.59 -25.14 33.03
C THR A 157 40.32 -25.83 34.15
N ALA A 158 39.94 -25.54 35.40
CA ALA A 158 40.53 -26.19 36.57
C ALA A 158 40.31 -27.71 36.59
N LYS A 159 39.12 -28.20 36.19
CA LYS A 159 38.84 -29.63 36.03
C LYS A 159 39.81 -30.29 35.04
N VAL A 160 40.02 -29.67 33.88
CA VAL A 160 40.94 -30.19 32.85
C VAL A 160 42.38 -30.18 33.35
N LEU A 161 42.84 -29.07 33.93
CA LEU A 161 44.20 -28.94 34.45
C LEU A 161 44.48 -29.87 35.64
N ALA A 162 43.51 -30.07 36.53
CA ALA A 162 43.61 -31.04 37.63
C ALA A 162 43.76 -32.47 37.11
N SER A 163 43.01 -32.84 36.06
CA SER A 163 43.09 -34.17 35.45
C SER A 163 44.44 -34.44 34.76
N GLU A 164 45.12 -33.40 34.27
CA GLU A 164 46.38 -33.52 33.53
C GLU A 164 47.61 -33.44 34.45
N LYS A 165 47.60 -32.50 35.40
CA LYS A 165 48.78 -32.12 36.18
C LYS A 165 48.65 -32.46 37.67
N GLY A 166 47.54 -33.08 38.09
CA GLY A 166 47.27 -33.34 39.50
C GLY A 166 47.14 -32.06 40.33
N LEU A 167 46.78 -30.94 39.69
CA LEU A 167 46.66 -29.66 40.36
C LEU A 167 45.50 -29.67 41.38
N PRO A 168 45.65 -28.98 42.52
CA PRO A 168 44.62 -28.90 43.53
C PRO A 168 43.36 -28.19 42.98
N ALA A 169 42.23 -28.42 43.67
CA ALA A 169 40.99 -27.71 43.36
C ALA A 169 41.24 -26.19 43.36
N PRO A 170 40.66 -25.46 42.39
CA PRO A 170 40.90 -24.03 42.28
C PRO A 170 40.28 -23.29 43.47
N PRO A 171 40.88 -22.16 43.91
CA PRO A 171 40.29 -21.35 44.97
C PRO A 171 38.91 -20.82 44.56
N LEU A 172 38.04 -20.64 45.56
CA LEU A 172 36.73 -19.99 45.36
C LEU A 172 36.91 -18.54 44.89
N ILE A 173 35.98 -18.04 44.08
CA ILE A 173 35.99 -16.65 43.60
C ILE A 173 35.16 -15.80 44.58
N PRO A 174 35.79 -14.94 45.41
CA PRO A 174 35.08 -14.23 46.47
C PRO A 174 33.94 -13.34 45.95
N GLY A 175 32.77 -13.45 46.58
CA GLY A 175 31.60 -12.61 46.26
C GLY A 175 30.84 -13.03 45.01
N TRP A 176 31.28 -14.10 44.33
CA TRP A 176 30.59 -14.65 43.18
C TRP A 176 29.90 -15.96 43.50
N ASP A 177 30.14 -16.61 44.62
CA ASP A 177 29.51 -17.89 44.93
C ASP A 177 27.98 -17.74 45.04
N ILE A 178 27.23 -18.58 44.31
CA ILE A 178 25.87 -18.92 44.74
C ILE A 178 26.10 -19.77 45.99
N PRO A 179 25.46 -19.48 47.15
CA PRO A 179 25.60 -20.34 48.31
C PRO A 179 25.34 -21.78 47.87
N ALA A 180 26.25 -22.72 48.18
CA ALA A 180 26.09 -24.13 47.83
C ALA A 180 24.71 -24.68 48.29
N ASP A 181 24.12 -23.99 49.27
CA ASP A 181 22.86 -24.27 49.95
C ASP A 181 21.67 -23.45 49.40
N ALA A 182 21.84 -22.73 48.28
CA ALA A 182 20.79 -21.91 47.71
C ALA A 182 19.55 -22.77 47.43
N PRO A 183 18.35 -22.38 47.94
CA PRO A 183 17.14 -23.16 47.77
C PRO A 183 16.89 -23.51 46.29
N ILE A 184 16.37 -24.71 46.02
CA ILE A 184 16.04 -25.19 44.67
C ILE A 184 15.20 -24.16 43.88
N ALA A 185 14.36 -23.40 44.58
CA ALA A 185 13.57 -22.29 44.01
C ALA A 185 14.44 -21.16 43.43
N ALA A 186 15.49 -20.73 44.14
CA ALA A 186 16.42 -19.70 43.68
C ALA A 186 17.26 -20.18 42.49
N GLN A 187 17.72 -21.44 42.53
CA GLN A 187 18.45 -22.05 41.40
C GLN A 187 17.59 -22.10 40.13
N ARG A 188 16.30 -22.45 40.27
CA ARG A 188 15.34 -22.42 39.16
C ARG A 188 15.09 -21.01 38.63
N GLU A 189 15.05 -20.01 39.50
CA GLU A 189 14.89 -18.62 39.08
C GLU A 189 16.11 -18.13 38.28
N PHE A 190 17.33 -18.43 38.75
CA PHE A 190 18.56 -18.11 38.02
C PHE A 190 18.64 -18.84 36.67
N ALA A 191 18.30 -20.13 36.63
CA ALA A 191 18.24 -20.89 35.39
C ALA A 191 17.22 -20.29 34.41
N ARG A 192 16.05 -19.85 34.88
CA ARG A 192 15.06 -19.16 34.04
C ARG A 192 15.54 -17.80 33.54
N LYS A 193 16.27 -17.03 34.36
CA LYS A 193 16.86 -15.75 33.95
C LYS A 193 17.87 -15.96 32.82
N LEU A 194 18.75 -16.95 32.94
CA LEU A 194 19.70 -17.33 31.88
C LEU A 194 19.01 -17.95 30.66
N GLN A 195 17.93 -18.71 30.86
CA GLN A 195 17.15 -19.25 29.74
C GLN A 195 16.50 -18.12 28.92
N ARG A 196 16.05 -17.03 29.55
CA ARG A 196 15.53 -15.85 28.83
C ARG A 196 16.60 -15.14 28.00
N SER A 197 17.87 -15.32 28.32
CA SER A 197 19.01 -14.82 27.54
C SER A 197 19.20 -15.55 26.21
N SER A 198 18.52 -16.68 25.99
CA SER A 198 18.52 -17.37 24.70
C SER A 198 17.62 -16.71 23.66
N VAL A 199 16.81 -15.73 24.04
CA VAL A 199 15.90 -15.01 23.14
C VAL A 199 16.61 -13.79 22.57
N ARG A 200 16.64 -13.66 21.23
CA ARG A 200 17.27 -12.52 20.56
C ARG A 200 16.52 -11.23 20.90
N LYS A 201 17.19 -10.28 21.54
CA LYS A 201 16.68 -8.94 21.78
C LYS A 201 17.15 -8.03 20.65
N TRP A 202 16.27 -7.74 19.70
CA TRP A 202 16.55 -6.78 18.64
C TRP A 202 16.47 -5.35 19.19
N ARG A 203 17.52 -4.91 19.89
CA ARG A 203 17.68 -3.51 20.27
C ARG A 203 18.22 -2.72 19.08
N LEU A 204 17.38 -2.56 18.07
CA LEU A 204 17.69 -1.79 16.85
C LEU A 204 17.82 -0.28 17.11
N PHE A 205 17.37 0.19 18.27
CA PHE A 205 17.44 1.60 18.66
C PHE A 205 17.97 1.73 20.08
N SER A 206 19.16 2.31 20.22
CA SER A 206 19.74 2.71 21.50
C SER A 206 19.75 4.23 21.59
N VAL A 207 19.24 4.78 22.69
CA VAL A 207 19.18 6.23 22.93
C VAL A 207 20.57 6.87 23.06
N ARG A 208 21.61 6.06 23.29
CA ARG A 208 23.01 6.50 23.44
C ARG A 208 23.85 6.30 22.19
N ASP A 209 23.30 5.71 21.13
CA ASP A 209 24.01 5.46 19.88
C ASP A 209 23.52 6.43 18.79
N TRP A 210 24.46 7.22 18.26
CA TRP A 210 24.15 8.24 17.25
C TRP A 210 23.68 7.62 15.92
N VAL A 211 24.13 6.39 15.61
CA VAL A 211 23.72 5.65 14.40
C VAL A 211 22.24 5.28 14.46
N SER A 212 21.73 4.92 15.65
CA SER A 212 20.30 4.68 15.90
C SER A 212 19.46 5.94 15.60
N GLY A 213 19.98 7.13 15.93
CA GLY A 213 19.32 8.41 15.60
C GLY A 213 19.25 8.67 14.10
N MET A 214 20.32 8.36 13.37
CA MET A 214 20.36 8.51 11.91
C MET A 214 19.39 7.55 11.20
N GLN A 215 19.26 6.32 11.69
CA GLN A 215 18.30 5.35 11.15
C GLN A 215 16.84 5.81 11.34
N LEU A 216 16.52 6.42 12.48
CA LEU A 216 15.19 7.00 12.72
C LEU A 216 14.89 8.16 11.77
N LEU A 217 15.88 9.00 11.47
CA LEU A 217 15.73 10.08 10.49
C LEU A 217 15.47 9.56 9.07
N VAL A 218 16.19 8.52 8.64
CA VAL A 218 15.94 7.87 7.35
C VAL A 218 14.55 7.25 7.31
N LEU A 219 14.13 6.56 8.38
CA LEU A 219 12.80 5.98 8.46
C LEU A 219 11.70 7.06 8.38
N ALA A 220 11.88 8.18 9.09
CA ALA A 220 10.98 9.32 9.05
C ALA A 220 10.93 9.97 7.67
N ALA A 221 12.06 10.11 6.98
CA ALA A 221 12.14 10.63 5.62
C ALA A 221 11.41 9.72 4.62
N LEU A 222 11.58 8.39 4.74
CA LEU A 222 10.87 7.40 3.92
C LEU A 222 9.36 7.43 4.19
N LEU A 223 8.94 7.57 5.45
CA LEU A 223 7.53 7.71 5.82
C LEU A 223 6.94 9.01 5.25
N GLY A 224 7.68 10.12 5.35
CA GLY A 224 7.29 11.41 4.77
C GLY A 224 7.17 11.36 3.25
N ALA A 225 8.11 10.69 2.58
CA ALA A 225 8.05 10.46 1.13
C ALA A 225 6.85 9.58 0.75
N ALA A 226 6.57 8.51 1.50
CA ALA A 226 5.41 7.66 1.27
C ALA A 226 4.09 8.41 1.46
N LEU A 227 4.00 9.27 2.48
CA LEU A 227 2.85 10.15 2.71
C LEU A 227 2.70 11.20 1.60
N ALA A 228 3.80 11.79 1.12
CA ALA A 228 3.78 12.72 -0.01
C ALA A 228 3.38 12.05 -1.33
N LEU A 229 3.75 10.78 -1.53
CA LEU A 229 3.38 9.96 -2.69
C LEU A 229 1.95 9.39 -2.61
N SER A 230 1.28 9.46 -1.46
CA SER A 230 -0.09 8.96 -1.30
C SER A 230 -1.14 9.79 -2.05
N GLY A 231 -0.93 11.10 -2.23
CA GLY A 231 -1.83 11.98 -3.00
C GLY A 231 -1.94 11.61 -4.49
N PRO A 232 -0.81 11.46 -5.21
CA PRO A 232 -0.81 11.02 -6.60
C PRO A 232 -1.42 9.62 -6.80
N ILE A 233 -1.16 8.69 -5.88
CA ILE A 233 -1.68 7.31 -5.94
C ILE A 233 -3.18 7.28 -5.67
N ALA A 234 -3.69 8.05 -4.70
CA ALA A 234 -5.12 8.20 -4.46
C ALA A 234 -5.84 8.77 -5.69
N ALA A 235 -5.30 9.83 -6.31
CA ALA A 235 -5.84 10.41 -7.53
C ALA A 235 -5.79 9.46 -8.74
N GLN A 236 -4.86 8.49 -8.75
CA GLN A 236 -4.77 7.47 -9.79
C GLN A 236 -5.73 6.29 -9.51
N LEU A 237 -5.91 5.90 -8.25
CA LEU A 237 -6.89 4.91 -7.83
C LEU A 237 -8.33 5.42 -8.04
N ASP A 238 -8.60 6.70 -7.78
CA ASP A 238 -9.91 7.31 -8.07
C ASP A 238 -10.19 7.36 -9.59
N ARG A 239 -9.16 7.63 -10.41
CA ARG A 239 -9.27 7.51 -11.87
C ARG A 239 -9.53 6.08 -12.33
N ILE A 240 -8.87 5.09 -11.75
CA ILE A 240 -9.06 3.67 -12.07
C ILE A 240 -10.45 3.19 -11.62
N ARG A 241 -10.90 3.58 -10.41
CA ARG A 241 -12.22 3.27 -9.88
C ARG A 241 -13.32 3.93 -10.70
N GLY A 242 -13.15 5.20 -11.09
CA GLY A 242 -14.02 5.90 -12.03
C GLY A 242 -14.07 5.23 -13.40
N GLY A 243 -12.93 4.73 -13.90
CA GLY A 243 -12.84 3.97 -15.14
C GLY A 243 -13.57 2.62 -15.11
N LEU A 244 -13.49 1.89 -13.99
CA LEU A 244 -14.18 0.62 -13.77
C LEU A 244 -15.69 0.80 -13.60
N GLN A 245 -16.13 1.84 -12.89
CA GLN A 245 -17.56 2.14 -12.71
C GLN A 245 -18.22 2.78 -13.94
N ALA A 246 -17.42 3.28 -14.89
CA ALA A 246 -17.89 3.79 -16.18
C ALA A 246 -18.07 2.71 -17.25
N ALA A 247 -17.94 1.42 -16.90
CA ALA A 247 -18.20 0.32 -17.82
C ALA A 247 -19.62 0.40 -18.44
N SER A 248 -20.64 0.82 -17.68
CA SER A 248 -22.01 1.04 -18.18
C SER A 248 -22.14 2.21 -19.17
N LEU A 249 -21.22 3.18 -19.14
CA LEU A 249 -21.20 4.27 -20.12
C LEU A 249 -20.61 3.86 -21.45
N ARG A 250 -19.92 2.71 -21.52
CA ARG A 250 -19.32 2.16 -22.74
C ARG A 250 -20.23 1.16 -23.44
N ASP A 251 -21.46 0.97 -22.96
CA ASP A 251 -22.47 0.20 -23.67
C ASP A 251 -22.71 0.75 -25.09
N LYS A 252 -23.30 -0.10 -25.94
CA LYS A 252 -23.57 0.25 -27.34
C LYS A 252 -24.29 1.61 -27.42
N PRO A 253 -23.93 2.47 -28.39
CA PRO A 253 -24.62 3.74 -28.61
C PRO A 253 -26.14 3.52 -28.66
N PRO A 254 -26.94 4.46 -28.14
CA PRO A 254 -28.39 4.34 -28.16
C PRO A 254 -28.89 4.15 -29.60
N GLU A 255 -29.87 3.26 -29.77
CA GLU A 255 -30.52 3.04 -31.06
C GLU A 255 -31.41 4.21 -31.41
N TRP A 256 -31.38 4.60 -32.68
CA TRP A 256 -32.28 5.59 -33.27
C TRP A 256 -33.59 4.89 -33.63
N THR A 257 -34.54 4.89 -32.69
CA THR A 257 -35.90 4.42 -32.93
C THR A 257 -36.82 5.61 -33.21
N GLU A 258 -37.83 5.42 -34.05
CA GLU A 258 -38.89 6.44 -34.17
C GLU A 258 -39.62 6.59 -32.83
N PRO A 259 -39.85 7.82 -32.36
CA PRO A 259 -40.55 8.05 -31.11
C PRO A 259 -42.01 7.60 -31.27
N PRO A 260 -42.59 6.99 -30.22
CA PRO A 260 -44.01 6.72 -30.21
C PRO A 260 -44.80 8.04 -30.29
N HIS A 261 -46.03 7.96 -30.78
CA HIS A 261 -46.93 9.10 -30.75
C HIS A 261 -47.38 9.35 -29.31
N ILE A 262 -46.86 10.41 -28.68
CA ILE A 262 -47.23 10.85 -27.33
C ILE A 262 -47.86 12.24 -27.44
N SER A 263 -49.08 12.38 -26.93
CA SER A 263 -49.76 13.67 -26.86
C SER A 263 -49.05 14.60 -25.88
N VAL A 264 -48.82 15.85 -26.28
CA VAL A 264 -48.19 16.88 -25.45
C VAL A 264 -49.27 17.71 -24.77
N GLU A 265 -49.32 17.67 -23.44
CA GLU A 265 -50.23 18.47 -22.62
C GLU A 265 -49.61 19.85 -22.37
N VAL A 266 -50.33 20.92 -22.72
CA VAL A 266 -49.86 22.29 -22.48
C VAL A 266 -50.33 22.76 -21.12
N VAL A 267 -49.40 23.26 -20.30
CA VAL A 267 -49.67 23.80 -18.97
C VAL A 267 -49.07 25.21 -18.82
N ASP A 268 -49.66 26.03 -17.95
CA ASP A 268 -49.25 27.42 -17.76
C ASP A 268 -47.78 27.54 -17.28
N LYS A 269 -47.38 26.68 -16.35
CA LYS A 269 -46.03 26.70 -15.78
C LYS A 269 -45.62 25.32 -15.31
N LEU A 270 -44.37 24.95 -15.62
CA LEU A 270 -43.70 23.79 -15.04
C LEU A 270 -42.79 24.26 -13.89
N THR A 271 -42.95 23.66 -12.72
CA THR A 271 -42.03 23.81 -11.60
C THR A 271 -40.92 22.77 -11.70
N GLN A 272 -39.76 23.05 -11.10
CA GLN A 272 -38.69 22.06 -11.04
C GLN A 272 -39.16 20.87 -10.19
N PRO A 273 -39.18 19.64 -10.71
CA PRO A 273 -39.62 18.49 -9.92
C PRO A 273 -38.60 18.21 -8.82
N THR A 274 -39.10 17.96 -7.60
CA THR A 274 -38.37 17.22 -6.57
C THR A 274 -38.88 15.79 -6.64
N ASN A 275 -38.01 14.85 -7.02
CA ASN A 275 -38.36 13.42 -7.08
C ASN A 275 -38.28 12.83 -5.65
N GLU A 276 -39.05 13.42 -4.73
CA GLU A 276 -39.13 12.99 -3.34
C GLU A 276 -39.64 11.55 -3.24
N GLY A 277 -39.12 10.82 -2.26
CA GLY A 277 -39.41 9.39 -2.11
C GLY A 277 -38.60 8.48 -3.03
N PHE A 278 -37.66 9.00 -3.83
CA PHE A 278 -36.69 8.21 -4.59
C PHE A 278 -35.27 8.38 -4.07
N ASP A 279 -34.51 7.28 -4.07
CA ASP A 279 -33.07 7.26 -3.82
C ASP A 279 -32.36 7.03 -5.15
N ILE A 280 -31.69 8.07 -5.67
CA ILE A 280 -31.07 8.07 -6.99
C ILE A 280 -29.57 7.74 -6.83
N THR A 281 -29.17 6.60 -7.37
CA THR A 281 -27.77 6.14 -7.26
C THR A 281 -26.91 6.55 -8.44
N SER A 282 -27.49 6.72 -9.63
CA SER A 282 -26.76 7.23 -10.79
C SER A 282 -27.70 7.85 -11.81
N ASP A 283 -27.28 8.97 -12.43
CA ASP A 283 -27.95 9.58 -13.57
C ASP A 283 -26.99 9.72 -14.76
N SER A 284 -27.10 8.83 -15.73
CA SER A 284 -26.23 8.78 -16.90
C SER A 284 -26.92 9.33 -18.13
N ARG A 285 -26.26 10.23 -18.87
CA ARG A 285 -26.81 10.88 -20.06
C ARG A 285 -25.92 10.62 -21.26
N VAL A 286 -26.47 10.03 -22.30
CA VAL A 286 -25.80 9.82 -23.59
C VAL A 286 -26.43 10.75 -24.62
N TRP A 287 -25.64 11.68 -25.14
CA TRP A 287 -26.00 12.56 -26.23
C TRP A 287 -25.39 12.02 -27.52
N ASP A 288 -26.26 11.54 -28.41
CA ASP A 288 -25.87 11.12 -29.74
C ASP A 288 -26.12 12.25 -30.73
N LEU A 289 -25.02 12.83 -31.21
CA LEU A 289 -25.03 13.97 -32.13
C LEU A 289 -24.79 13.53 -33.57
N ARG A 290 -24.61 12.24 -33.87
CA ARG A 290 -24.12 11.75 -35.17
C ARG A 290 -24.95 12.14 -36.40
N GLN A 291 -26.21 12.52 -36.21
CA GLN A 291 -27.11 12.95 -37.29
C GLN A 291 -27.04 14.45 -37.60
N LEU A 292 -26.26 15.22 -36.83
CA LEU A 292 -26.05 16.64 -37.08
C LEU A 292 -25.17 16.88 -38.30
N LYS A 293 -25.48 17.97 -39.03
CA LYS A 293 -24.78 18.37 -40.25
C LYS A 293 -24.60 19.89 -40.29
N ARG A 294 -23.62 20.35 -41.05
CA ARG A 294 -23.47 21.78 -41.38
C ARG A 294 -24.59 22.20 -42.32
N SER A 295 -25.24 23.32 -42.02
CA SER A 295 -26.29 23.90 -42.87
C SER A 295 -25.69 24.68 -44.05
N GLY A 296 -25.16 23.97 -45.05
CA GLY A 296 -24.55 24.60 -46.24
C GLY A 296 -23.42 25.57 -45.87
N ASN A 297 -23.48 26.82 -46.36
CA ASN A 297 -22.49 27.87 -46.06
C ASN A 297 -22.76 28.62 -44.74
N SER A 298 -23.81 28.26 -44.00
CA SER A 298 -24.12 28.88 -42.70
C SER A 298 -23.20 28.32 -41.60
N PRO A 299 -22.81 29.14 -40.60
CA PRO A 299 -22.14 28.64 -39.39
C PRO A 299 -23.04 27.76 -38.50
N ASN A 300 -24.31 27.58 -38.86
CA ASN A 300 -25.28 26.83 -38.07
C ASN A 300 -25.13 25.32 -38.28
N ILE A 301 -25.33 24.59 -37.19
CA ILE A 301 -25.41 23.12 -37.19
C ILE A 301 -26.86 22.74 -36.98
N VAL A 302 -27.37 21.90 -37.87
CA VAL A 302 -28.79 21.54 -37.97
C VAL A 302 -28.95 20.03 -37.97
N GLY A 303 -30.19 19.59 -37.74
CA GLY A 303 -30.55 18.19 -37.70
C GLY A 303 -30.94 17.69 -36.31
N PRO A 304 -31.30 16.41 -36.22
CA PRO A 304 -31.76 15.82 -34.98
C PRO A 304 -30.58 15.41 -34.09
N LEU A 305 -30.81 15.48 -32.78
CA LEU A 305 -29.97 14.85 -31.77
C LEU A 305 -30.83 13.97 -30.86
N LEU A 306 -30.21 12.96 -30.27
CA LEU A 306 -30.87 12.02 -29.37
C LEU A 306 -30.19 12.04 -27.99
N LEU A 307 -30.96 12.37 -26.96
CA LEU A 307 -30.58 12.18 -25.56
C LEU A 307 -31.16 10.85 -25.08
N THR A 308 -30.32 9.99 -24.52
CA THR A 308 -30.73 8.84 -23.71
C THR A 308 -30.29 9.05 -22.28
N ARG A 309 -31.25 9.05 -21.35
CA ARG A 309 -31.03 9.18 -19.91
C ARG A 309 -31.30 7.84 -19.24
N LEU A 310 -30.35 7.35 -18.47
CA LEU A 310 -30.41 6.12 -17.69
C LEU A 310 -30.29 6.48 -16.22
N SER A 311 -31.38 6.33 -15.47
CA SER A 311 -31.42 6.65 -14.05
C SER A 311 -31.59 5.38 -13.23
N THR A 312 -30.60 5.06 -12.39
CA THR A 312 -30.66 3.92 -11.47
C THR A 312 -31.14 4.43 -10.12
N LEU A 313 -32.30 3.96 -9.68
CA LEU A 313 -32.96 4.47 -8.48
C LEU A 313 -33.74 3.39 -7.75
N ALA A 314 -34.09 3.66 -6.50
CA ALA A 314 -34.96 2.83 -5.69
C ALA A 314 -36.11 3.68 -5.13
N ARG A 315 -37.33 3.12 -5.15
CA ARG A 315 -38.50 3.77 -4.55
C ARG A 315 -38.47 3.56 -3.05
N ARG A 316 -38.40 4.64 -2.27
CA ARG A 316 -38.35 4.62 -0.79
C ARG A 316 -39.69 4.91 -0.14
N ASP A 317 -40.58 5.59 -0.86
CA ASP A 317 -41.91 5.97 -0.38
C ASP A 317 -43.00 5.34 -1.26
N ALA A 318 -44.06 4.79 -0.64
CA ALA A 318 -45.20 4.23 -1.35
C ALA A 318 -46.01 5.29 -2.11
N SER A 319 -45.96 6.56 -1.68
CA SER A 319 -46.60 7.69 -2.36
C SER A 319 -45.86 8.13 -3.64
N ALA A 320 -44.60 7.71 -3.82
CA ALA A 320 -43.77 8.07 -4.96
C ALA A 320 -44.13 7.25 -6.22
N THR A 321 -45.32 7.49 -6.77
CA THR A 321 -45.89 6.71 -7.89
C THR A 321 -45.37 7.15 -9.26
N GLN A 322 -44.77 8.34 -9.37
CA GLN A 322 -44.30 8.91 -10.63
C GLN A 322 -42.89 9.46 -10.51
N TYR A 323 -42.07 9.20 -11.52
CA TYR A 323 -40.75 9.82 -11.66
C TYR A 323 -40.76 10.86 -12.79
N LYS A 324 -40.17 12.03 -12.54
CA LYS A 324 -40.28 13.20 -13.43
C LYS A 324 -38.93 13.62 -13.98
N TYR A 325 -38.85 13.72 -15.31
CA TYR A 325 -37.71 14.24 -16.03
C TYR A 325 -38.00 15.64 -16.58
N LEU A 326 -37.25 16.63 -16.13
CA LEU A 326 -37.32 17.99 -16.68
C LEU A 326 -36.29 18.20 -17.80
N TYR A 327 -36.75 18.72 -18.93
CA TYR A 327 -35.93 19.12 -20.07
C TYR A 327 -36.14 20.61 -20.36
N ARG A 328 -35.07 21.27 -20.80
CA ARG A 328 -35.11 22.65 -21.30
C ARG A 328 -34.38 22.71 -22.62
N THR A 329 -35.04 23.23 -23.65
CA THR A 329 -34.47 23.30 -24.99
C THR A 329 -34.95 24.53 -25.75
N ALA A 330 -34.12 25.03 -26.66
CA ALA A 330 -34.49 26.03 -27.65
C ALA A 330 -34.78 25.41 -29.03
N ALA A 331 -34.83 24.07 -29.11
CA ALA A 331 -35.10 23.35 -30.35
C ALA A 331 -36.49 23.64 -30.91
N SER A 332 -36.61 23.65 -32.24
CA SER A 332 -37.88 23.86 -32.95
C SER A 332 -38.87 22.72 -32.72
N GLN A 333 -38.36 21.50 -32.57
CA GLN A 333 -39.14 20.31 -32.23
C GLN A 333 -38.52 19.56 -31.06
N PHE A 334 -39.37 19.06 -30.18
CA PHE A 334 -39.00 18.26 -29.02
C PHE A 334 -40.02 17.17 -28.78
N VAL A 335 -39.54 15.95 -28.51
CA VAL A 335 -40.35 14.84 -28.01
C VAL A 335 -39.51 14.02 -27.03
N ALA A 336 -40.13 13.53 -25.96
CA ALA A 336 -39.51 12.65 -24.99
C ALA A 336 -40.42 11.45 -24.68
N TRP A 337 -39.82 10.29 -24.45
CA TRP A 337 -40.52 9.03 -24.22
C TRP A 337 -39.67 8.07 -23.37
N SER A 338 -40.27 6.97 -22.91
CA SER A 338 -39.56 5.87 -22.25
C SER A 338 -39.61 4.62 -23.14
N PRO A 339 -38.48 4.10 -23.65
CA PRO A 339 -38.48 2.88 -24.45
C PRO A 339 -39.05 1.69 -23.67
N GLY A 340 -40.06 1.03 -24.23
CA GLY A 340 -40.71 -0.12 -23.59
C GLY A 340 -41.86 0.24 -22.64
N GLN A 341 -42.15 1.52 -22.42
CA GLN A 341 -43.29 1.98 -21.63
C GLN A 341 -44.05 3.05 -22.41
N VAL A 342 -45.25 2.68 -22.88
CA VAL A 342 -46.15 3.61 -23.59
C VAL A 342 -47.29 4.03 -22.66
N ASP A 343 -47.82 3.09 -21.88
CA ASP A 343 -48.86 3.36 -20.88
C ASP A 343 -48.27 4.06 -19.64
N GLY A 344 -48.99 5.05 -19.12
CA GLY A 344 -48.55 5.82 -17.94
C GLY A 344 -47.44 6.85 -18.21
N VAL A 345 -47.14 7.14 -19.49
CA VAL A 345 -46.22 8.21 -19.88
C VAL A 345 -47.00 9.49 -20.18
N ARG A 346 -46.63 10.60 -19.54
CA ARG A 346 -47.18 11.93 -19.85
C ARG A 346 -46.06 12.88 -20.21
N LEU A 347 -46.28 13.68 -21.25
CA LEU A 347 -45.36 14.73 -21.67
C LEU A 347 -46.06 16.08 -21.57
N LEU A 348 -45.57 16.92 -20.65
CA LEU A 348 -46.10 18.25 -20.41
C LEU A 348 -45.16 19.30 -21.03
N ARG A 349 -45.73 20.39 -21.53
CA ARG A 349 -45.00 21.55 -22.08
C ARG A 349 -45.49 22.83 -21.43
N SER A 350 -44.57 23.68 -20.95
CA SER A 350 -44.93 25.01 -20.46
C SER A 350 -45.30 25.95 -21.60
N THR A 351 -46.27 26.86 -21.41
CA THR A 351 -46.48 27.99 -22.32
C THR A 351 -45.24 28.90 -22.39
N PRO A 352 -44.79 29.33 -23.59
CA PRO A 352 -43.69 30.29 -23.71
C PRO A 352 -44.03 31.62 -23.03
N PRO A 353 -43.08 32.30 -22.37
CA PRO A 353 -43.24 33.68 -21.89
C PRO A 353 -43.61 34.63 -23.05
N ALA A 354 -44.52 35.59 -22.80
CA ALA A 354 -45.04 36.51 -23.82
C ALA A 354 -43.99 37.49 -24.40
N ASP A 355 -42.89 37.77 -23.70
CA ASP A 355 -41.86 38.77 -24.07
C ASP A 355 -40.53 38.16 -24.60
N GLY A 356 -40.61 37.03 -25.30
CA GLY A 356 -39.44 36.21 -25.61
C GLY A 356 -38.55 36.70 -26.77
N GLY A 357 -37.43 37.36 -26.46
CA GLY A 357 -36.31 37.53 -27.41
C GLY A 357 -35.68 36.20 -27.88
N LEU A 358 -34.69 36.26 -28.77
CA LEU A 358 -34.10 35.14 -29.56
C LEU A 358 -33.53 33.90 -28.80
N ASN A 359 -33.71 33.74 -27.48
CA ASN A 359 -33.10 32.67 -26.68
C ASN A 359 -34.04 32.05 -25.61
N VAL A 360 -35.36 32.08 -25.80
CA VAL A 360 -36.29 31.49 -24.82
C VAL A 360 -36.24 29.96 -24.84
N LEU A 361 -35.80 29.36 -23.72
CA LEU A 361 -35.87 27.92 -23.51
C LEU A 361 -37.31 27.50 -23.18
N THR A 362 -37.86 26.56 -23.95
CA THR A 362 -39.12 25.89 -23.61
C THR A 362 -38.84 24.75 -22.64
N SER A 363 -39.65 24.64 -21.58
CA SER A 363 -39.55 23.54 -20.61
C SER A 363 -40.52 22.42 -20.95
N TYR A 364 -40.05 21.18 -20.82
CA TYR A 364 -40.84 19.96 -20.98
C TYR A 364 -40.65 19.07 -19.76
N GLU A 365 -41.72 18.42 -19.30
CA GLU A 365 -41.67 17.44 -18.21
C GLU A 365 -42.20 16.10 -18.71
N LEU A 366 -41.36 15.06 -18.67
CA LEU A 366 -41.76 13.68 -18.92
C LEU A 366 -42.04 13.02 -17.57
N GLN A 367 -43.28 12.59 -17.35
CA GLN A 367 -43.71 11.85 -16.17
C GLN A 367 -43.83 10.37 -16.54
N LEU A 368 -43.19 9.51 -15.77
CA LEU A 368 -43.27 8.06 -15.90
C LEU A 368 -43.94 7.45 -14.68
N ASP A 369 -44.96 6.63 -14.89
CA ASP A 369 -45.52 5.78 -13.85
C ASP A 369 -44.50 4.70 -13.45
N VAL A 370 -44.21 4.61 -12.15
CA VAL A 370 -43.27 3.65 -11.57
C VAL A 370 -43.91 2.78 -10.49
N THR A 371 -45.25 2.76 -10.41
CA THR A 371 -46.03 1.97 -9.45
C THR A 371 -45.67 0.47 -9.47
N GLN A 372 -45.42 -0.05 -10.68
CA GLN A 372 -45.00 -1.43 -10.95
C GLN A 372 -43.67 -1.86 -10.30
N HIS A 373 -42.80 -0.91 -9.93
CA HIS A 373 -41.52 -1.24 -9.32
C HIS A 373 -41.67 -1.43 -7.79
N PRO A 374 -41.08 -2.49 -7.19
CA PRO A 374 -41.16 -2.72 -5.75
C PRO A 374 -40.49 -1.61 -4.93
N LEU A 375 -40.92 -1.46 -3.67
CA LEU A 375 -40.24 -0.59 -2.70
C LEU A 375 -38.87 -1.16 -2.33
N ASN A 376 -37.89 -0.27 -2.15
CA ASN A 376 -36.51 -0.56 -1.75
C ASN A 376 -35.68 -1.42 -2.71
N GLU A 377 -36.23 -1.82 -3.85
CA GLU A 377 -35.48 -2.49 -4.91
C GLU A 377 -34.94 -1.48 -5.91
N LYS A 378 -33.71 -1.73 -6.38
CA LYS A 378 -33.09 -0.90 -7.42
C LYS A 378 -33.63 -1.28 -8.79
N PHE A 379 -34.01 -0.28 -9.57
CA PHE A 379 -34.38 -0.45 -10.97
C PHE A 379 -33.76 0.66 -11.81
N VAL A 380 -33.77 0.46 -13.13
CA VAL A 380 -33.23 1.41 -14.11
C VAL A 380 -34.38 1.95 -14.92
N LEU A 381 -34.56 3.27 -14.90
CA LEU A 381 -35.42 3.98 -15.83
C LEU A 381 -34.60 4.45 -17.03
N LYS A 382 -35.16 4.25 -18.23
CA LYS A 382 -34.60 4.73 -19.47
C LYS A 382 -35.56 5.75 -20.07
N ALA A 383 -35.12 6.99 -20.23
CA ALA A 383 -35.86 8.02 -20.96
C ALA A 383 -35.06 8.45 -22.19
N GLN A 384 -35.74 8.64 -23.31
CA GLN A 384 -35.17 9.19 -24.53
C GLN A 384 -35.84 10.52 -24.87
N ALA A 385 -35.06 11.45 -25.41
CA ALA A 385 -35.58 12.70 -25.94
C ALA A 385 -34.91 13.01 -27.28
N ARG A 386 -35.71 13.36 -28.27
CA ARG A 386 -35.26 13.79 -29.60
C ARG A 386 -35.54 15.27 -29.74
N THR A 387 -34.52 16.03 -30.14
CA THR A 387 -34.66 17.44 -30.46
C THR A 387 -34.20 17.70 -31.88
N VAL A 388 -34.87 18.59 -32.60
CA VAL A 388 -34.51 18.95 -33.98
C VAL A 388 -34.22 20.44 -34.05
N ASP A 389 -33.13 20.78 -34.74
CA ASP A 389 -32.70 22.16 -35.01
C ASP A 389 -32.61 23.02 -33.74
N ALA A 390 -31.89 22.49 -32.73
CA ALA A 390 -31.44 23.33 -31.63
C ALA A 390 -30.56 24.46 -32.20
N PRO A 391 -30.74 25.73 -31.81
CA PRO A 391 -29.98 26.85 -32.35
C PRO A 391 -28.54 26.82 -31.84
N TRP A 392 -27.70 26.01 -32.48
CA TRP A 392 -26.26 25.94 -32.23
C TRP A 392 -25.52 26.74 -33.29
N ASP A 393 -24.80 27.75 -32.83
CA ASP A 393 -23.76 28.39 -33.64
C ASP A 393 -22.42 27.64 -33.48
N ARG A 394 -21.54 27.76 -34.47
CA ARG A 394 -20.24 27.06 -34.51
C ARG A 394 -19.33 27.34 -33.30
N ASN A 395 -19.51 28.47 -32.62
CA ASN A 395 -18.61 29.00 -31.60
C ASN A 395 -19.19 28.92 -30.16
N ASN A 396 -20.42 28.44 -30.01
CA ASN A 396 -21.12 28.41 -28.73
C ASN A 396 -22.05 27.20 -28.67
N THR A 397 -21.47 26.01 -28.82
CA THR A 397 -22.20 24.76 -28.63
C THR A 397 -21.95 24.17 -27.26
N TRP A 398 -23.02 23.80 -26.56
CA TRP A 398 -22.92 23.22 -25.24
C TRP A 398 -24.05 22.26 -24.91
N LEU A 399 -23.76 21.33 -24.01
CA LEU A 399 -24.73 20.43 -23.40
C LEU A 399 -24.59 20.48 -21.88
N GLY A 400 -25.72 20.38 -21.18
CA GLY A 400 -25.78 20.50 -19.73
C GLY A 400 -26.44 19.30 -19.08
N MET A 401 -25.89 18.87 -17.94
CA MET A 401 -26.61 18.08 -16.97
C MET A 401 -27.06 18.99 -15.82
N ARG A 402 -28.35 19.28 -15.76
CA ARG A 402 -28.97 19.95 -14.61
C ARG A 402 -29.26 18.91 -13.54
N ILE A 403 -28.75 19.12 -12.33
CA ILE A 403 -28.92 18.24 -11.16
C ILE A 403 -29.96 18.87 -10.24
N THR A 404 -31.10 18.20 -10.12
CA THR A 404 -32.28 18.67 -9.38
C THR A 404 -32.44 17.95 -8.03
N ASP A 405 -32.07 16.68 -8.03
CA ASP A 405 -32.19 15.74 -6.92
C ASP A 405 -30.80 15.26 -6.50
N ASP A 406 -30.65 14.86 -5.24
CA ASP A 406 -29.42 14.27 -4.74
C ASP A 406 -29.16 12.94 -5.48
N THR A 407 -27.95 12.77 -6.03
CA THR A 407 -27.53 11.54 -6.70
C THR A 407 -26.10 11.22 -6.33
N ALA A 408 -25.78 9.93 -6.18
CA ALA A 408 -24.40 9.53 -5.88
C ALA A 408 -23.45 9.78 -7.06
N SER A 409 -23.95 9.73 -8.30
CA SER A 409 -23.16 10.05 -9.49
C SER A 409 -24.01 10.61 -10.62
N ALA A 410 -23.40 11.45 -11.45
CA ALA A 410 -23.98 11.88 -12.72
C ALA A 410 -22.93 11.85 -13.83
N SER A 411 -23.33 11.51 -15.05
CA SER A 411 -22.40 11.40 -16.16
C SER A 411 -22.99 11.86 -17.49
N MET A 412 -22.12 12.32 -18.38
CA MET A 412 -22.43 12.75 -19.73
C MET A 412 -21.45 12.09 -20.69
N ARG A 413 -21.98 11.30 -21.63
CA ARG A 413 -21.28 10.81 -22.81
C ARG A 413 -21.81 11.55 -24.02
N ILE A 414 -20.94 12.16 -24.81
CA ILE A 414 -21.27 12.83 -26.05
C ILE A 414 -20.60 12.07 -27.20
N ILE A 415 -21.39 11.68 -28.20
CA ILE A 415 -20.95 10.98 -29.40
C ILE A 415 -21.07 11.94 -30.56
N PHE A 416 -19.94 12.33 -31.16
CA PHE A 416 -19.88 13.37 -32.20
C PHE A 416 -20.05 12.78 -33.62
N PRO A 417 -20.56 13.56 -34.60
CA PRO A 417 -20.47 13.19 -36.01
C PRO A 417 -19.02 13.02 -36.45
N LYS A 418 -18.77 12.07 -37.35
CA LYS A 418 -17.42 11.85 -37.90
C LYS A 418 -16.90 13.09 -38.66
N ASP A 419 -17.79 13.78 -39.34
CA ASP A 419 -17.46 14.93 -40.18
C ASP A 419 -17.53 16.26 -39.41
N LEU A 420 -17.85 16.21 -38.11
CA LEU A 420 -17.92 17.35 -37.20
C LEU A 420 -17.29 16.97 -35.84
N PRO A 421 -15.97 16.79 -35.77
CA PRO A 421 -15.29 16.58 -34.49
C PRO A 421 -15.33 17.86 -33.65
N TYR A 422 -15.20 17.67 -32.33
CA TYR A 422 -15.13 18.77 -31.37
C TYR A 422 -13.68 19.25 -31.18
N LYS A 423 -13.54 20.50 -30.76
CA LYS A 423 -12.28 21.15 -30.44
C LYS A 423 -12.40 21.91 -29.12
N ARG A 424 -11.34 21.85 -28.31
CA ARG A 424 -11.21 22.58 -27.03
C ARG A 424 -12.43 22.42 -26.10
N PRO A 425 -12.77 21.21 -25.64
CA PRO A 425 -13.87 21.05 -24.69
C PRO A 425 -13.54 21.76 -23.37
N VAL A 426 -14.48 22.55 -22.86
CA VAL A 426 -14.43 23.25 -21.58
C VAL A 426 -15.51 22.69 -20.67
N PHE A 427 -15.11 22.28 -19.47
CA PHE A 427 -16.00 21.73 -18.45
C PHE A 427 -16.32 22.82 -17.43
N LEU A 428 -17.60 23.10 -17.26
CA LEU A 428 -18.11 24.22 -16.49
C LEU A 428 -19.12 23.73 -15.46
N SER A 429 -19.19 24.38 -14.31
CA SER A 429 -20.22 24.12 -13.29
C SER A 429 -20.70 25.43 -12.69
N TYR A 430 -21.99 25.50 -12.34
CA TYR A 430 -22.58 26.66 -11.71
C TYR A 430 -23.90 26.32 -11.00
N PRO A 431 -24.28 27.07 -9.95
CA PRO A 431 -25.61 26.98 -9.36
C PRO A 431 -26.69 27.21 -10.41
N ASN A 432 -27.78 26.47 -10.30
CA ASN A 432 -28.89 26.45 -11.25
C ASN A 432 -29.59 27.79 -11.51
N ASP A 433 -29.42 28.74 -10.59
CA ASP A 433 -30.01 30.08 -10.60
C ASP A 433 -28.96 31.17 -10.93
N SER A 434 -27.72 30.77 -11.23
CA SER A 434 -26.64 31.66 -11.65
C SER A 434 -26.48 31.67 -13.17
N ALA A 435 -26.17 32.84 -13.74
CA ALA A 435 -25.83 33.01 -15.15
C ALA A 435 -24.33 32.84 -15.45
N LEU A 436 -23.49 32.70 -14.41
CA LEU A 436 -22.03 32.72 -14.55
C LEU A 436 -21.45 31.30 -14.40
N PRO A 437 -21.12 30.62 -15.52
CA PRO A 437 -20.40 29.35 -15.46
C PRO A 437 -18.96 29.56 -14.99
N ALA A 438 -18.48 28.69 -14.11
CA ALA A 438 -17.07 28.63 -13.69
C ALA A 438 -16.43 27.32 -14.17
N PRO A 439 -15.11 27.28 -14.43
CA PRO A 439 -14.39 26.03 -14.69
C PRO A 439 -14.66 24.99 -13.59
N SER A 440 -15.00 23.77 -13.99
CA SER A 440 -15.35 22.69 -13.06
C SER A 440 -14.15 21.79 -12.78
N THR A 441 -13.86 21.55 -11.50
CA THR A 441 -12.92 20.52 -11.03
C THR A 441 -13.61 19.25 -10.54
N ASP A 442 -14.94 19.26 -10.44
CA ASP A 442 -15.75 18.24 -9.75
C ASP A 442 -15.88 16.89 -10.50
N GLY A 443 -15.25 16.70 -11.67
CA GLY A 443 -15.46 15.48 -12.46
C GLY A 443 -14.24 14.94 -13.19
N ILE A 444 -14.28 13.66 -13.48
CA ILE A 444 -13.22 12.90 -14.15
C ILE A 444 -13.57 12.77 -15.63
N VAL A 445 -12.61 13.10 -16.50
CA VAL A 445 -12.71 12.86 -17.95
C VAL A 445 -12.18 11.46 -18.23
N LEU A 446 -13.07 10.58 -18.69
CA LEU A 446 -12.79 9.13 -18.75
C LEU A 446 -12.34 8.66 -20.14
N ASN A 447 -12.56 9.47 -21.18
CA ASN A 447 -12.02 9.22 -22.50
C ASN A 447 -11.93 10.53 -23.30
N GLN A 448 -10.71 10.88 -23.72
CA GLN A 448 -10.43 11.79 -24.82
C GLN A 448 -9.72 10.97 -25.89
N THR A 449 -10.43 10.07 -26.56
CA THR A 449 -9.93 9.58 -27.86
C THR A 449 -10.01 10.75 -28.83
N ALA A 450 -8.93 10.99 -29.57
CA ALA A 450 -8.67 12.20 -30.35
C ALA A 450 -9.78 12.65 -31.33
N GLU A 451 -10.89 11.92 -31.55
CA GLU A 451 -11.89 12.36 -32.54
C GLU A 451 -13.38 12.04 -32.30
N LYS A 452 -13.80 11.20 -31.33
CA LYS A 452 -15.13 10.54 -31.49
C LYS A 452 -16.10 10.56 -30.32
N GLU A 453 -15.60 10.60 -29.09
CA GLU A 453 -16.47 10.61 -27.91
C GLU A 453 -15.84 11.42 -26.78
N LEU A 454 -16.70 12.02 -25.97
CA LEU A 454 -16.32 12.72 -24.77
C LEU A 454 -17.14 12.18 -23.60
N ILE A 455 -16.47 11.72 -22.56
CA ILE A 455 -17.11 11.16 -21.36
C ILE A 455 -16.67 11.94 -20.14
N TRP A 456 -17.65 12.54 -19.46
CA TRP A 456 -17.45 13.26 -18.21
C TRP A 456 -18.33 12.68 -17.12
N ARG A 457 -17.75 12.41 -15.95
CA ARG A 457 -18.46 11.88 -14.80
C ARG A 457 -18.15 12.72 -13.56
N VAL A 458 -19.19 13.08 -12.84
CA VAL A 458 -19.15 13.84 -11.59
C VAL A 458 -19.62 12.92 -10.48
N GLU A 459 -18.76 12.68 -9.49
CA GLU A 459 -19.15 11.95 -8.27
C GLU A 459 -19.79 12.94 -7.30
N HIS A 460 -20.88 12.53 -6.66
CA HIS A 460 -21.64 13.35 -5.72
C HIS A 460 -21.90 14.78 -6.22
N PRO A 461 -22.51 14.95 -7.41
CA PRO A 461 -22.80 16.27 -7.94
C PRO A 461 -23.67 17.07 -6.96
N LYS A 462 -23.39 18.38 -6.87
CA LYS A 462 -24.10 19.28 -5.98
C LYS A 462 -25.56 19.41 -6.45
N ARG A 463 -26.49 19.29 -5.50
CA ARG A 463 -27.91 19.56 -5.76
C ARG A 463 -28.11 21.00 -6.18
N ASN A 464 -29.02 21.23 -7.12
CA ASN A 464 -29.28 22.55 -7.72
C ASN A 464 -28.07 23.15 -8.44
N TRP A 465 -27.24 22.30 -9.06
CA TRP A 465 -26.15 22.75 -9.93
C TRP A 465 -26.33 22.22 -11.35
N THR A 466 -25.78 22.97 -12.31
CA THR A 466 -25.66 22.56 -13.70
C THR A 466 -24.20 22.31 -14.01
N TYR A 467 -23.92 21.14 -14.56
CA TYR A 467 -22.62 20.78 -15.10
C TYR A 467 -22.71 20.81 -16.62
N ARG A 468 -21.93 21.71 -17.24
CA ARG A 468 -21.98 22.06 -18.67
C ARG A 468 -20.69 21.66 -19.34
N ILE A 469 -20.80 21.08 -20.53
CA ILE A 469 -19.68 20.88 -21.45
C ILE A 469 -19.91 21.83 -22.62
N GLN A 470 -18.93 22.68 -22.90
CA GLN A 470 -18.91 23.58 -24.06
C GLN A 470 -17.76 23.20 -24.97
N TRP A 471 -17.94 23.29 -26.28
CA TRP A 471 -16.89 23.01 -27.25
C TRP A 471 -17.07 23.86 -28.51
N ASP A 472 -16.01 23.95 -29.30
CA ASP A 472 -16.04 24.48 -30.67
C ASP A 472 -16.07 23.30 -31.64
N TRP A 473 -16.61 23.49 -32.84
CA TRP A 473 -16.49 22.50 -33.92
C TRP A 473 -15.24 22.76 -34.75
N GLU A 474 -14.56 21.71 -35.22
CA GLU A 474 -13.45 21.87 -36.17
C GLU A 474 -13.86 22.51 -37.50
#